data_AF-A0A7C6FCH9-F1
#
_entry.id   AF-A0A7C6FCH9-F1
#
_cell.length_a   1.000
_cell.length_b   1.000
_cell.length_c   1.000
_cell.angle_alpha   90.00
_cell.angle_beta   90.00
_cell.angle_gamma   90.00
#
_symmetry.space_group_name_H-M   'P 1'
#
loop_
_entity.id
_entity.type
_entity.pdbx_description
1 polymer ?
#
loop_
_entity_poly.entity_id
_entity_poly.type
_entity_poly.pdbx_seq_one_letter_code
_entity_poly.pdbx_strand_id
1 'polypeptide(L)' 'IAGICNKEKNVFGLMPHPERAMENILGSDDGVKMLQGLIA' A
#
# COMPACT_ATOMS: atom_id res chain seq x y z
N ILE A 1 -4.78 -9.90 9.32
CA ILE A 1 -3.41 -9.43 9.00
C ILE A 1 -3.46 -8.95 7.55
N ALA A 2 -3.32 -7.64 7.31
CA ALA A 2 -3.41 -7.03 5.97
C ALA A 2 -2.05 -6.83 5.30
N GLY A 3 -0.94 -7.09 6.01
CA GLY A 3 0.39 -7.06 5.44
C GLY A 3 1.39 -7.79 6.32
N ILE A 4 2.48 -8.23 5.71
CA ILE A 4 3.60 -8.94 6.33
C ILE A 4 4.91 -8.29 5.89
N CYS A 5 5.85 -8.09 6.82
CA CYS A 5 7.21 -7.69 6.51
C CYS A 5 8.15 -8.89 6.67
N ASN A 6 9.24 -8.91 5.90
CA ASN A 6 10.38 -9.76 6.25
C ASN A 6 11.07 -9.25 7.53
N LYS A 7 12.00 -10.05 8.08
CA LYS A 7 12.71 -9.71 9.32
C LYS A 7 13.52 -8.42 9.20
N GLU A 8 14.07 -8.15 8.02
CA GLU A 8 14.89 -6.96 7.73
C GLU A 8 14.04 -5.72 7.42
N LYS A 9 12.71 -5.86 7.36
CA LYS A 9 11.73 -4.79 7.09
C LYS A 9 11.96 -4.02 5.78
N ASN A 10 12.63 -4.63 4.80
CA ASN A 10 12.84 -4.06 3.48
C ASN A 10 11.96 -4.69 2.39
N VAL A 11 11.25 -5.79 2.72
CA VAL A 11 10.26 -6.41 1.84
C VAL A 11 8.93 -6.44 2.56
N PHE A 12 7.90 -5.88 1.93
CA PHE A 12 6.54 -5.80 2.45
C PHE A 12 5.56 -6.44 1.48
N GLY A 13 4.88 -7.50 1.92
CA GLY A 13 3.73 -8.07 1.23
C GLY A 13 2.45 -7.49 1.82
N LEU A 14 1.52 -7.04 0.98
CA LEU A 14 0.30 -6.36 1.39
C LEU A 14 -0.92 -6.93 0.67
N MET A 15 -2.04 -6.97 1.39
CA MET A 15 -3.39 -7.16 0.85
C MET A 15 -4.33 -6.21 1.62
N PRO A 16 -5.07 -5.30 0.97
CA PRO A 16 -5.43 -5.24 -0.45
C PRO A 16 -4.34 -4.63 -1.34
N HIS A 17 -4.67 -4.44 -2.62
CA HIS A 17 -3.85 -3.82 -3.66
C HIS A 17 -3.97 -2.28 -3.63
N PRO A 18 -3.13 -1.53 -2.88
CA PRO A 18 -3.22 -0.07 -2.78
C PRO A 18 -3.00 0.62 -4.13
N GLU A 19 -2.26 0.00 -5.05
CA GLU A 19 -2.06 0.48 -6.41
C GLU A 19 -3.38 0.61 -7.19
N ARG A 20 -4.43 -0.10 -6.78
CA ARG A 20 -5.77 -0.01 -7.40
C ARG A 20 -6.65 1.07 -6.77
N ALA A 21 -6.25 1.61 -5.62
CA ALA A 21 -6.96 2.65 -4.88
C ALA A 21 -6.20 3.99 -4.96
N MET A 22 -5.64 4.31 -6.13
CA MET A 22 -4.88 5.57 -6.34
C MET A 22 -5.71 6.69 -6.97
N GLU A 23 -6.88 6.37 -7.52
CA GLU A 23 -7.69 7.31 -8.28
C GLU A 23 -9.14 7.23 -7.83
N ASN A 24 -9.75 8.39 -7.55
CA ASN A 24 -11.16 8.45 -7.14
C ASN A 24 -12.12 7.84 -8.18
N ILE A 25 -11.75 7.84 -9.48
CA ILE A 25 -12.53 7.16 -10.53
C ILE A 25 -12.58 5.63 -10.36
N LEU A 26 -11.59 5.04 -9.69
CA LEU A 26 -11.52 3.62 -9.35
C LEU A 26 -12.19 3.29 -8.01
N GLY A 27 -12.77 4.29 -7.33
CA GLY A 27 -13.59 4.15 -6.14
C GLY A 27 -12.96 4.65 -4.83
N SER A 28 -11.65 4.92 -4.80
CA SER A 28 -10.94 5.54 -3.67
C SER A 28 -9.53 5.99 -4.09
N ASP A 29 -8.99 7.00 -3.42
CA ASP A 29 -7.60 7.47 -3.51
C ASP A 29 -6.75 7.14 -2.26
N ASP A 30 -7.26 6.31 -1.34
CA ASP A 30 -6.59 5.96 -0.07
C ASP A 30 -5.22 5.28 -0.26
N GLY A 31 -5.04 4.56 -1.37
CA GLY A 31 -3.80 3.88 -1.75
C GLY A 31 -2.62 4.84 -1.95
N VAL A 32 -2.89 6.10 -2.31
CA VAL A 32 -1.85 7.14 -2.49
C VAL A 32 -1.10 7.38 -1.19
N LYS A 33 -1.83 7.59 -0.08
CA LYS A 33 -1.21 7.86 1.23
C LYS A 33 -0.41 6.66 1.74
N MET A 34 -0.91 5.45 1.48
CA MET A 34 -0.23 4.21 1.86
C MET A 34 1.13 4.07 1.16
N LEU A 35 1.15 4.23 -0.17
CA LEU A 35 2.37 4.11 -0.97
C LEU A 35 3.35 5.27 -0.72
N GLN A 36 2.87 6.49 -0.51
CA GLN A 36 3.73 7.63 -0.13
C GLN A 36 4.49 7.38 1.17
N GLY A 37 3.87 6.68 2.13
CA GLY A 37 4.54 6.28 3.38
C GLY A 37 5.74 5.33 3.19
N LEU A 38 5.87 4.67 2.03
CA LEU A 38 6.99 3.79 1.71
C LEU A 38 8.19 4.52 1.07
N ILE A 39 7.99 5.75 0.59
CA ILE A 39 9.00 6.54 -0.16
C ILE A 39 9.76 7.50 0.78
N ALA A 40 9.36 7.60 2.05
CA ALA A 40 9.90 8.55 3.04
C ALA A 40 11.35 8.28 3.47
#